data_AF-A0A922I5M7-F1
#
_entry.id   AF-A0A922I5M7-F1
#
_cell.length_a   1.000
_cell.length_b   1.000
_cell.length_c   1.000
_cell.angle_alpha   90.00
_cell.angle_beta   90.00
_cell.angle_gamma   90.00
#
_symmetry.space_group_name_H-M   'P 1'
#
loop_
_entity.id
_entity.type
_entity.pdbx_description
1 polymer ?
#
loop_
_entity_poly.entity_id
_entity_poly.type
_entity_poly.pdbx_seq_one_letter_code
_entity_poly.pdbx_strand_id
1 'polypeptide(L)'
;MDGEISKPFLFSIKKWSVIILCALNIILMIIYASISNLLANRYLYDYEIDRDYRIEEVKLTVIITLLMISIFSISFSILGIIGAVRESFTFTLVFTILAVINFAATLANSIKRPYYIACAIWAILMVIAAVFLTRDLQICNRRKRNRIYQN
;
A
#
# COMPACT_ATOMS: atom_id res chain seq x y z
N MET A 1 14.92 -9.68 37.74
CA MET A 1 15.99 -9.54 36.71
C MET A 1 15.33 -8.89 35.51
N ASP A 2 15.14 -7.58 35.64
CA ASP A 2 14.24 -6.76 34.81
C ASP A 2 15.03 -6.01 33.76
N GLY A 3 15.82 -6.76 33.01
CA GLY A 3 16.62 -6.25 31.89
C GLY A 3 16.14 -6.86 30.58
N GLU A 4 15.97 -6.01 29.57
CA GLU A 4 15.89 -6.35 28.14
C GLU A 4 14.54 -6.80 27.53
N ILE A 5 13.51 -5.95 27.50
CA ILE A 5 12.70 -5.81 26.26
C ILE A 5 12.27 -4.35 26.03
N SER A 6 13.20 -3.40 26.17
CA SER A 6 13.04 -2.02 25.70
C SER A 6 13.94 -1.74 24.49
N LYS A 7 14.18 -2.74 23.62
CA LYS A 7 14.95 -2.53 22.39
C LYS A 7 13.98 -2.15 21.24
N PRO A 8 14.01 -0.90 20.72
CA PRO A 8 13.16 -0.44 19.61
C PRO A 8 13.53 -1.05 18.23
N PHE A 9 14.27 -2.16 18.23
CA PHE A 9 14.95 -2.74 17.06
C PHE A 9 14.77 -4.26 16.96
N LEU A 10 13.64 -4.82 17.42
CA LEU A 10 13.49 -6.28 17.41
C LEU A 10 13.44 -6.87 15.98
N PHE A 11 13.08 -6.07 14.98
CA PHE A 11 12.88 -6.51 13.59
C PHE A 11 13.43 -5.53 12.55
N SER A 12 14.61 -4.94 12.79
CA SER A 12 15.14 -3.82 12.00
C SER A 12 14.92 -3.99 10.48
N ILE A 13 15.40 -5.07 9.87
CA ILE A 13 15.31 -5.28 8.41
C ILE A 13 13.86 -5.37 7.90
N LYS A 14 12.99 -6.13 8.58
CA LYS A 14 11.60 -6.36 8.14
C LYS A 14 10.73 -5.13 8.36
N LYS A 15 11.00 -4.36 9.42
CA LYS A 15 10.36 -3.08 9.69
C LYS A 15 10.74 -2.07 8.61
N TRP A 16 12.04 -1.94 8.34
CA TRP A 16 12.54 -1.01 7.33
C TRP A 16 12.09 -1.40 5.92
N SER A 17 11.98 -2.69 5.59
CA SER A 17 11.47 -3.11 4.28
C SER A 17 10.02 -2.66 4.04
N VAL A 18 9.13 -2.84 5.03
CA VAL A 18 7.75 -2.35 4.93
C VAL A 18 7.71 -0.82 4.79
N ILE A 19 8.51 -0.10 5.59
CA ILE A 19 8.57 1.37 5.54
C ILE A 19 9.06 1.84 4.16
N ILE A 20 10.15 1.27 3.65
CA ILE A 20 10.73 1.64 2.35
C ILE A 20 9.75 1.33 1.23
N LEU A 21 9.15 0.13 1.20
CA LEU A 21 8.18 -0.23 0.17
C LEU A 21 6.94 0.68 0.19
N CYS A 22 6.42 1.01 1.39
CA CYS A 22 5.30 1.94 1.52
C CYS A 22 5.69 3.36 1.08
N ALA A 23 6.88 3.84 1.44
CA ALA A 23 7.36 5.16 1.03
C ALA A 23 7.53 5.26 -0.49
N LEU A 24 8.12 4.23 -1.11
CA LEU A 24 8.21 4.14 -2.57
C LEU A 24 6.83 4.09 -3.22
N ASN A 25 5.87 3.36 -2.63
CA ASN A 25 4.51 3.32 -3.14
C ASN A 25 3.84 4.71 -3.08
N ILE A 26 4.04 5.48 -2.00
CA ILE A 26 3.54 6.85 -1.90
C ILE A 26 4.13 7.73 -3.01
N ILE A 27 5.44 7.67 -3.23
CA ILE A 27 6.12 8.43 -4.30
C ILE A 27 5.54 8.05 -5.67
N LEU A 28 5.40 6.75 -5.94
CA LEU A 28 4.81 6.25 -7.19
C LEU A 28 3.38 6.73 -7.40
N MET A 29 2.54 6.74 -6.35
CA MET A 29 1.15 7.21 -6.45
C MET A 29 1.07 8.73 -6.66
N ILE A 30 1.98 9.51 -6.08
CA ILE A 30 2.07 10.96 -6.33
C ILE A 30 2.45 11.22 -7.79
N ILE A 31 3.45 10.50 -8.30
CA ILE A 31 3.87 10.58 -9.71
C ILE A 31 2.71 10.16 -10.62
N TYR A 32 2.03 9.06 -10.30
CA TYR A 32 0.90 8.55 -11.07
C TYR A 32 -0.27 9.55 -11.12
N ALA A 33 -0.63 10.15 -9.99
CA ALA A 33 -1.65 11.18 -9.93
C ALA A 33 -1.25 12.43 -10.74
N SER A 34 0.02 12.86 -10.64
CA SER A 34 0.54 14.03 -11.36
C SER A 34 0.55 13.81 -12.88
N ILE A 35 1.03 12.65 -13.34
CA ILE A 35 1.03 12.28 -14.76
C ILE A 35 -0.40 12.15 -15.28
N SER A 36 -1.30 11.52 -14.51
CA SER A 36 -2.71 11.40 -14.89
C SER A 36 -3.38 12.76 -15.06
N ASN A 37 -3.08 13.73 -14.18
CA ASN A 37 -3.59 15.09 -14.27
C ASN A 37 -3.01 15.85 -15.49
N LEU A 38 -1.71 15.70 -15.77
CA LEU A 38 -1.07 16.31 -16.93
C LEU A 38 -1.60 15.74 -18.26
N LEU A 39 -1.76 14.42 -18.34
CA LEU A 39 -2.34 13.75 -19.51
C LEU A 39 -3.78 14.19 -19.72
N ALA A 40 -4.57 14.26 -18.65
CA ALA A 40 -5.93 14.76 -18.71
C ALA A 40 -6.04 16.16 -19.31
N ASN A 41 -5.21 17.10 -18.85
CA ASN A 41 -5.18 18.46 -19.39
C ASN A 41 -4.78 18.50 -20.87
N ARG A 42 -3.80 17.68 -21.27
CA ARG A 42 -3.35 17.61 -22.67
C ARG A 42 -4.40 17.00 -23.60
N TYR A 43 -5.04 15.92 -23.19
CA TYR A 43 -6.15 15.30 -23.92
C TYR A 43 -7.42 16.16 -23.95
N LEU A 44 -7.54 17.16 -23.06
CA LEU A 44 -8.60 18.17 -23.13
C LEU A 44 -8.35 19.12 -24.32
N TYR A 45 -7.14 19.69 -24.39
CA TYR A 45 -6.74 20.62 -25.45
C TYR A 45 -6.84 20.05 -26.87
N ASP A 46 -6.47 18.78 -27.07
CA ASP A 46 -6.45 18.16 -28.40
C ASP A 46 -7.86 17.77 -28.90
N TYR A 47 -8.88 17.70 -28.04
CA TYR A 47 -10.25 17.26 -28.39
C TYR A 47 -11.32 18.36 -28.29
N GLU A 48 -11.02 19.50 -27.66
CA GLU A 48 -11.88 20.70 -27.69
C GLU A 48 -12.06 21.26 -29.10
N ILE A 49 -11.22 20.86 -30.06
CA ILE A 49 -11.24 21.39 -31.43
C ILE A 49 -12.35 20.76 -32.29
N ASP A 50 -12.98 19.64 -31.91
CA ASP A 50 -13.82 18.92 -32.91
C ASP A 50 -15.20 18.34 -32.50
N ARG A 51 -15.60 18.06 -31.25
CA ARG A 51 -16.98 17.53 -31.00
C ARG A 51 -17.63 17.76 -29.63
N ASP A 52 -18.95 17.94 -29.72
CA ASP A 52 -19.99 18.03 -28.68
C ASP A 52 -19.81 17.13 -27.43
N TYR A 53 -19.62 17.80 -26.28
CA TYR A 53 -20.24 17.62 -24.96
C TYR A 53 -20.31 16.27 -24.20
N ARG A 54 -20.02 15.10 -24.78
CA ARG A 54 -20.04 13.81 -24.04
C ARG A 54 -18.68 13.30 -23.57
N ILE A 55 -17.61 13.89 -24.08
CA ILE A 55 -16.24 13.42 -23.82
C ILE A 55 -15.70 13.95 -22.48
N GLU A 56 -16.15 15.12 -22.05
CA GLU A 56 -15.70 15.76 -20.80
C GLU A 56 -16.15 15.00 -19.54
N GLU A 57 -17.41 14.55 -19.47
CA GLU A 57 -17.93 13.82 -18.30
C GLU A 57 -17.20 12.48 -18.08
N VAL A 58 -16.95 11.74 -19.18
CA VAL A 58 -16.23 10.45 -19.11
C VAL A 58 -14.77 10.67 -18.70
N LYS A 59 -14.12 11.72 -19.22
CA LYS A 59 -12.74 12.09 -18.83
C LYS A 59 -12.66 12.51 -17.37
N LEU A 60 -13.57 13.39 -16.91
CA LEU A 60 -13.65 13.81 -15.52
C LEU A 60 -13.86 12.62 -14.59
N THR A 61 -14.73 11.68 -14.97
CA THR A 61 -14.95 10.44 -14.23
C THR A 61 -13.68 9.60 -14.13
N VAL A 62 -12.91 9.45 -15.22
CA VAL A 62 -11.64 8.74 -15.21
C VAL A 62 -10.62 9.43 -14.29
N ILE A 63 -10.47 10.76 -14.38
CA ILE A 63 -9.54 11.53 -13.54
C ILE A 63 -9.89 11.37 -12.07
N ILE A 64 -11.16 11.58 -11.69
CA ILE A 64 -11.63 11.43 -10.32
C ILE A 64 -11.37 10.00 -9.84
N THR A 65 -11.65 8.99 -10.67
CA THR A 65 -11.40 7.59 -10.32
C THR A 65 -9.91 7.31 -10.07
N LEU A 66 -9.02 7.79 -10.94
CA LEU A 66 -7.58 7.62 -10.78
C LEU A 66 -7.05 8.36 -9.53
N LEU A 67 -7.58 9.53 -9.25
CA LEU A 67 -7.20 10.35 -8.09
C LEU A 67 -7.67 9.68 -6.79
N MET A 68 -8.89 9.14 -6.77
CA MET A 68 -9.42 8.35 -5.65
C MET A 68 -8.59 7.09 -5.39
N ILE A 69 -8.19 6.35 -6.45
CA ILE A 69 -7.30 5.19 -6.32
C ILE A 69 -5.96 5.60 -5.72
N SER A 70 -5.40 6.72 -6.16
CA SER A 70 -4.11 7.25 -5.68
C SER A 70 -4.17 7.64 -4.22
N ILE A 71 -5.22 8.37 -3.80
CA ILE A 71 -5.44 8.74 -2.39
C ILE A 71 -5.59 7.48 -1.54
N PHE A 72 -6.42 6.53 -1.95
CA PHE A 72 -6.64 5.30 -1.19
C PHE A 72 -5.35 4.49 -1.01
N SER A 73 -4.55 4.37 -2.08
CA SER A 73 -3.24 3.69 -2.05
C SER A 73 -2.22 4.41 -1.14
N ILE A 74 -2.22 5.74 -1.11
CA ILE A 74 -1.40 6.54 -0.19
C ILE A 74 -1.84 6.31 1.26
N SER A 75 -3.15 6.41 1.56
CA SER A 75 -3.69 6.16 2.90
C SER A 75 -3.34 4.76 3.39
N PHE A 76 -3.45 3.77 2.52
CA PHE A 76 -3.06 2.40 2.80
C PHE A 76 -1.57 2.25 3.13
N SER A 77 -0.70 2.95 2.40
CA SER A 77 0.74 2.96 2.64
C SER A 77 1.11 3.63 3.96
N ILE A 78 0.40 4.73 4.31
CA ILE A 78 0.56 5.40 5.61
C ILE A 78 0.19 4.46 6.75
N LEU A 79 -0.91 3.70 6.62
CA LEU A 79 -1.30 2.68 7.61
C LEU A 79 -0.18 1.64 7.82
N GLY A 80 0.45 1.16 6.73
CA GLY A 80 1.58 0.24 6.79
C GLY A 80 2.80 0.82 7.52
N ILE A 81 3.14 2.08 7.24
CA ILE A 81 4.23 2.79 7.93
C ILE A 81 3.92 2.95 9.42
N ILE A 82 2.70 3.38 9.78
CA ILE A 82 2.30 3.54 11.19
C ILE A 82 2.35 2.20 11.92
N GLY A 83 1.84 1.13 11.31
CA GLY A 83 1.89 -0.22 11.86
C GLY A 83 3.32 -0.69 12.13
N ALA A 84 4.22 -0.47 11.17
CA ALA A 84 5.63 -0.83 11.29
C ALA A 84 6.38 0.03 12.33
N VAL A 85 6.18 1.35 12.33
CA VAL A 85 6.85 2.28 13.26
C VAL A 85 6.42 2.02 14.70
N ARG A 86 5.10 1.88 14.93
CA ARG A 86 4.54 1.63 16.26
C ARG A 86 4.63 0.17 16.70
N GLU A 87 5.12 -0.72 15.83
CA GLU A 87 5.18 -2.17 16.07
C GLU A 87 3.83 -2.72 16.56
N SER A 88 2.74 -2.17 16.01
CA SER A 88 1.39 -2.50 16.43
C SER A 88 0.87 -3.66 15.61
N PHE A 89 0.58 -4.77 16.29
CA PHE A 89 0.02 -5.95 15.65
C PHE A 89 -1.30 -5.65 14.94
N THR A 90 -2.21 -4.90 15.56
CA THR A 90 -3.52 -4.59 14.97
C THR A 90 -3.39 -3.80 13.67
N PHE A 91 -2.60 -2.72 13.66
CA PHE A 91 -2.39 -1.92 12.45
C PHE A 91 -1.68 -2.71 11.35
N THR A 92 -0.68 -3.51 11.71
CA THR A 92 0.07 -4.33 10.74
C THR A 92 -0.78 -5.49 10.19
N LEU A 93 -1.68 -6.06 11.00
CA LEU A 93 -2.62 -7.09 10.58
C LEU A 93 -3.64 -6.52 9.58
N VAL A 94 -4.24 -5.37 9.90
CA VAL A 94 -5.16 -4.67 8.97
C VAL A 94 -4.43 -4.34 7.66
N PHE A 95 -3.20 -3.85 7.75
CA PHE A 95 -2.36 -3.61 6.58
C PHE A 95 -2.15 -4.87 5.75
N THR A 96 -1.84 -5.99 6.40
CA THR A 96 -1.60 -7.27 5.72
C THR A 96 -2.85 -7.80 5.02
N ILE A 97 -4.02 -7.72 5.65
CA ILE A 97 -5.30 -8.15 5.04
C ILE A 97 -5.56 -7.35 3.76
N LEU A 98 -5.45 -6.03 3.83
CA LEU A 98 -5.65 -5.15 2.68
C LEU A 98 -4.58 -5.39 1.59
N ALA A 99 -3.32 -5.68 1.95
CA ALA A 99 -2.28 -6.03 1.00
C ALA A 99 -2.63 -7.32 0.23
N VAL A 100 -3.14 -8.34 0.92
CA VAL A 100 -3.57 -9.60 0.31
C VAL A 100 -4.75 -9.38 -0.64
N ILE A 101 -5.74 -8.57 -0.24
CA ILE A 101 -6.87 -8.20 -1.11
C ILE A 101 -6.37 -7.48 -2.37
N ASN A 102 -5.44 -6.53 -2.22
CA ASN A 102 -4.87 -5.81 -3.36
C ASN A 102 -4.08 -6.73 -4.30
N PHE A 103 -3.30 -7.67 -3.75
CA PHE A 103 -2.60 -8.68 -4.54
C PHE A 103 -3.58 -9.58 -5.32
N ALA A 104 -4.65 -10.07 -4.68
CA ALA A 104 -5.65 -10.87 -5.36
C ALA A 104 -6.32 -10.12 -6.51
N ALA A 105 -6.69 -8.85 -6.29
CA ALA A 105 -7.30 -7.99 -7.30
C ALA A 105 -6.34 -7.70 -8.48
N THR A 106 -5.09 -7.36 -8.19
CA THR A 106 -4.08 -7.08 -9.23
C THR A 106 -3.70 -8.34 -10.00
N LEU A 107 -3.59 -9.49 -9.34
CA LEU A 107 -3.34 -10.78 -9.98
C LEU A 107 -4.48 -11.16 -10.92
N ALA A 108 -5.74 -11.07 -10.47
CA ALA A 108 -6.90 -11.35 -11.30
C ALA A 108 -6.95 -10.46 -12.56
N ASN A 109 -6.59 -9.18 -12.42
CA ASN A 109 -6.49 -8.27 -13.56
C ASN A 109 -5.32 -8.60 -14.48
N SER A 110 -4.17 -9.03 -13.94
CA SER A 110 -2.96 -9.36 -14.73
C SER A 110 -3.17 -10.54 -15.68
N ILE A 111 -4.06 -11.47 -15.34
CA ILE A 111 -4.40 -12.62 -16.20
C ILE A 111 -5.06 -12.14 -17.51
N LYS A 112 -5.94 -11.15 -17.43
CA LYS A 112 -6.66 -10.61 -18.60
C LYS A 112 -5.89 -9.48 -19.29
N ARG A 113 -5.03 -8.79 -18.56
CA ARG A 113 -4.36 -7.55 -18.99
C ARG A 113 -2.88 -7.62 -18.59
N PRO A 114 -1.99 -8.09 -19.49
CA PRO A 114 -0.58 -8.37 -19.16
C PRO A 114 0.20 -7.15 -18.64
N TYR A 115 -0.22 -5.94 -19.00
CA TYR A 115 0.39 -4.71 -18.50
C TYR A 115 0.23 -4.50 -16.99
N TYR A 116 -0.66 -5.26 -16.31
CA TYR A 116 -0.76 -5.27 -14.84
C TYR A 116 0.26 -6.19 -14.15
N ILE A 117 1.08 -6.96 -14.88
CA ILE A 117 2.07 -7.88 -14.27
C ILE A 117 3.03 -7.14 -13.34
N ALA A 118 3.53 -5.96 -13.73
CA ALA A 118 4.40 -5.15 -12.87
C ALA A 118 3.71 -4.73 -11.56
N CYS A 119 2.42 -4.38 -11.61
CA CYS A 119 1.62 -4.07 -10.43
C CYS A 119 1.40 -5.29 -9.53
N ALA A 120 1.21 -6.48 -10.12
CA ALA A 120 1.10 -7.73 -9.36
C ALA A 120 2.42 -8.11 -8.67
N ILE A 121 3.56 -7.88 -9.33
CA ILE A 121 4.91 -8.04 -8.74
C ILE A 121 5.11 -7.05 -7.58
N TRP A 122 4.67 -5.81 -7.72
CA TRP A 122 4.72 -4.85 -6.62
C TRP A 122 3.85 -5.28 -5.43
N ALA A 123 2.63 -5.74 -5.71
CA ALA A 123 1.69 -6.19 -4.69
C ALA A 123 2.19 -7.44 -3.95
N ILE A 124 2.83 -8.40 -4.63
CA ILE A 124 3.39 -9.58 -3.96
C ILE A 124 4.54 -9.23 -3.01
N LEU A 125 5.41 -8.27 -3.39
CA LEU A 125 6.49 -7.79 -2.52
C LEU A 125 5.93 -7.16 -1.24
N MET A 126 4.88 -6.34 -1.38
CA MET A 126 4.17 -5.73 -0.25
C MET A 126 3.53 -6.79 0.67
N VAL A 127 2.87 -7.80 0.10
CA VAL A 127 2.27 -8.90 0.87
C VAL A 127 3.33 -9.67 1.65
N ILE A 128 4.43 -10.06 1.00
CA ILE A 128 5.50 -10.83 1.63
C ILE A 128 6.07 -10.07 2.83
N ALA A 129 6.40 -8.79 2.65
CA ALA A 129 6.92 -7.94 3.72
C ALA A 129 5.92 -7.80 4.88
N ALA A 130 4.64 -7.57 4.57
CA ALA A 130 3.57 -7.41 5.56
C ALA A 130 3.32 -8.70 6.38
N VAL A 131 3.26 -9.86 5.71
CA VAL A 131 3.04 -11.17 6.36
C VAL A 131 4.19 -11.50 7.30
N PHE A 132 5.45 -11.29 6.87
CA PHE A 132 6.60 -11.55 7.72
C PHE A 132 6.61 -10.66 8.97
N LEU A 133 6.34 -9.37 8.83
CA LEU A 133 6.27 -8.46 9.97
C LEU A 133 5.12 -8.82 10.92
N THR A 134 3.94 -9.16 10.38
CA THR A 134 2.77 -9.55 11.18
C THR A 134 3.01 -10.83 11.97
N ARG A 135 3.61 -11.86 11.35
CA ARG A 135 3.98 -13.12 12.02
C ARG A 135 4.92 -12.87 13.19
N ASP A 136 5.94 -12.05 12.97
CA ASP A 136 6.94 -11.71 13.98
C ASP A 136 6.30 -10.97 15.18
N LEU A 137 5.43 -10.00 14.90
CA LEU A 137 4.65 -9.29 15.93
C LEU A 137 3.72 -10.24 16.70
N GLN A 138 3.09 -11.20 16.03
CA GLN A 138 2.25 -12.22 16.67
C GLN A 138 3.06 -13.08 17.65
N ILE A 139 4.25 -13.53 17.24
CA ILE A 139 5.14 -14.32 18.10
C ILE A 139 5.56 -13.50 19.33
N CYS A 140 5.93 -12.23 19.14
CA CYS A 140 6.28 -11.36 20.26
C CYS A 140 5.12 -11.13 21.23
N ASN A 141 3.92 -10.88 20.73
CA ASN A 141 2.74 -10.72 21.57
C ASN A 141 2.42 -12.01 22.34
N ARG A 142 2.56 -13.18 21.70
CA ARG A 142 2.38 -14.48 22.37
C ARG A 142 3.41 -14.69 23.48
N ARG A 143 4.69 -14.36 23.23
CA ARG A 143 5.75 -14.46 24.25
C ARG A 143 5.50 -13.51 25.42
N LYS A 144 5.14 -12.26 25.15
CA LYS A 144 4.77 -11.27 26.20
C LYS A 144 3.61 -11.77 27.04
N ARG A 145 2.55 -12.29 26.39
CA ARG A 145 1.38 -12.86 27.06
C ARG A 145 1.77 -14.02 27.97
N ASN A 146 2.56 -14.97 27.49
CA ASN A 146 2.97 -16.14 28.29
C ASN A 146 3.79 -15.77 29.52
N ARG A 147 4.64 -14.75 29.45
CA ARG A 147 5.41 -14.27 30.62
C ARG A 147 4.52 -13.68 31.71
N ILE A 148 3.43 -12.99 31.33
CA ILE A 148 2.48 -12.42 32.29
C ILE A 148 1.77 -13.51 33.10
N TYR A 149 1.49 -14.68 32.51
CA TYR A 149 0.83 -15.79 33.21
C TYR A 149 1.80 -16.70 33.99
N GLN A 150 3.12 -16.49 33.88
CA GLN A 150 4.13 -17.25 34.61
C GLN A 150 4.68 -16.51 35.84
N ASN A 151 4.34 -15.22 35.99
CA ASN A 151 4.58 -14.41 37.18
C ASN A 151 3.28 -14.25 37.98
#